data_AF-A0A221R667-F1
#
_entry.id   AF-A0A221R667-F1
#
_cell.length_a   1.000
_cell.length_b   1.000
_cell.length_c   1.000
_cell.angle_alpha   90.00
_cell.angle_beta   90.00
_cell.angle_gamma   90.00
#
_symmetry.space_group_name_H-M   'P 1'
#
loop_
_entity.id
_entity.type
_entity.pdbx_description
1 polymer ?
#
loop_
_entity_poly.entity_id
_entity_poly.type
_entity_poly.pdbx_seq_one_letter_code
_entity_poly.pdbx_strand_id
1 'polypeptide(L)'
;MAAVGAQAAPAVPTARKTPTNTAKEKPERPTRYLFAATLYDGTSLPELTSLEELWSNSRYLQVASCKAKYVGPRPQALTAEENAAVDAAIAAGAKGSREQICLDIVTAATRLDQRTVEAGIRRVGSPVVQGVLVLAPQAPQAAIMKRWIDAGAPA
;
A
#
# COMPACT_ATOMS: atom_id res chain seq x y z
N MET A 1 61.70 40.42 25.75
CA MET A 1 61.36 39.86 24.43
C MET A 1 60.60 38.55 24.65
N ALA A 2 59.49 38.33 23.94
CA ALA A 2 58.61 37.13 23.89
C ALA A 2 57.80 36.81 25.18
N ALA A 3 56.48 37.14 25.23
CA ALA A 3 55.29 36.39 24.78
C ALA A 3 54.77 35.42 25.88
N VAL A 4 53.70 35.81 26.62
CA VAL A 4 52.29 35.32 26.45
C VAL A 4 52.22 33.79 26.53
N GLY A 5 51.50 33.13 27.43
CA GLY A 5 50.28 33.43 28.17
C GLY A 5 49.55 32.08 28.35
N ALA A 6 48.95 31.86 29.51
CA ALA A 6 48.57 30.55 30.04
C ALA A 6 47.41 29.80 29.32
N GLN A 7 47.36 28.50 29.63
CA GLN A 7 46.40 27.44 29.29
C GLN A 7 44.92 27.83 29.18
N ALA A 8 44.21 27.19 28.24
CA ALA A 8 42.80 26.82 28.37
C ALA A 8 42.45 25.64 27.44
N ALA A 9 41.70 24.67 27.96
CA ALA A 9 40.92 23.65 27.24
C ALA A 9 39.66 23.37 28.07
N PRO A 10 38.59 22.73 27.56
CA PRO A 10 38.05 22.67 26.18
C PRO A 10 36.52 22.98 26.13
N ALA A 11 35.95 23.28 24.96
CA ALA A 11 34.53 22.99 24.63
C ALA A 11 34.22 23.25 23.15
N VAL A 12 33.60 22.26 22.52
CA VAL A 12 33.07 22.25 21.14
C VAL A 12 31.79 23.10 21.07
N PRO A 13 31.51 23.76 19.94
CA PRO A 13 30.18 23.58 19.36
C PRO A 13 30.21 23.30 17.85
N THR A 14 29.43 22.27 17.51
CA THR A 14 29.10 21.74 16.20
C THR A 14 28.32 22.77 15.37
N ALA A 15 28.82 23.14 14.19
CA ALA A 15 28.00 23.80 13.16
C ALA A 15 27.71 22.80 12.04
N ARG A 16 26.70 21.95 12.28
CA ARG A 16 26.11 21.06 11.28
C ARG A 16 25.35 21.95 10.28
N LYS A 17 25.80 22.02 9.02
CA LYS A 17 24.99 22.59 7.93
C LYS A 17 23.86 21.62 7.63
N THR A 18 22.67 21.93 8.13
CA THR A 18 21.41 21.28 7.76
C THR A 18 21.08 21.64 6.32
N PRO A 19 20.90 20.69 5.39
CA PRO A 19 20.14 20.95 4.17
C PRO A 19 18.67 20.91 4.55
N THR A 20 18.03 22.07 4.50
CA THR A 20 16.57 22.23 4.56
C THR A 20 15.97 21.51 3.35
N ASN A 21 15.59 20.25 3.51
CA ASN A 21 14.72 19.59 2.55
C ASN A 21 13.29 19.81 3.01
N THR A 22 12.65 20.82 2.42
CA THR A 22 11.23 21.11 2.54
C THR A 22 10.44 19.98 1.88
N ALA A 23 10.40 18.80 2.51
CA ALA A 23 9.38 17.82 2.23
C ALA A 23 8.05 18.47 2.61
N LYS A 24 7.24 18.83 1.61
CA LYS A 24 5.82 19.13 1.80
C LYS A 24 5.24 18.01 2.66
N GLU A 25 4.97 18.32 3.92
CA GLU A 25 4.28 17.44 4.85
C GLU A 25 2.88 17.24 4.25
N LYS A 26 2.74 16.20 3.42
CA LYS A 26 1.46 15.72 2.94
C LYS A 26 0.69 15.42 4.23
N PRO A 27 -0.47 16.05 4.47
CA PRO A 27 -1.18 15.87 5.74
C PRO A 27 -1.27 14.37 6.00
N GLU A 28 -0.72 13.94 7.14
CA GLU A 28 -0.66 12.53 7.53
C GLU A 28 -2.09 12.01 7.46
N ARG A 29 -2.40 11.26 6.40
CA ARG A 29 -3.71 10.63 6.28
C ARG A 29 -3.72 9.59 7.40
N PRO A 30 -4.70 9.63 8.32
CA PRO A 30 -4.75 8.66 9.39
C PRO A 30 -4.77 7.25 8.78
N THR A 31 -3.93 6.36 9.32
CA THR A 31 -3.84 4.97 8.89
C THR A 31 -5.21 4.30 9.02
N ARG A 32 -5.84 3.98 7.90
CA ARG A 32 -7.17 3.34 7.85
C ARG A 32 -7.10 1.84 7.59
N TYR A 33 -5.99 1.37 7.04
CA TYR A 33 -5.75 -0.04 6.75
C TYR A 33 -4.39 -0.47 7.29
N LEU A 34 -4.35 -1.67 7.87
CA LEU A 34 -3.11 -2.39 8.13
C LEU A 34 -3.00 -3.56 7.18
N PHE A 35 -1.78 -3.83 6.74
CA PHE A 35 -1.46 -4.89 5.81
C PHE A 35 -0.52 -5.89 6.49
N ALA A 36 -1.05 -7.09 6.74
CA ALA A 36 -0.29 -8.20 7.26
C ALA A 36 0.18 -9.07 6.09
N ALA A 37 1.47 -8.99 5.77
CA ALA A 37 2.09 -9.72 4.68
C ALA A 37 2.95 -10.88 5.20
N THR A 38 2.82 -12.05 4.58
CA THR A 38 3.62 -13.24 4.87
C THR A 38 4.38 -13.64 3.62
N LEU A 39 5.68 -13.91 3.78
CA LEU A 39 6.57 -14.30 2.70
C LEU A 39 6.49 -15.82 2.42
N TYR A 40 7.08 -16.27 1.30
CA TYR A 40 7.12 -17.71 0.97
C TYR A 40 7.88 -18.57 1.97
N ASP A 41 8.83 -17.97 2.72
CA ASP A 41 9.58 -18.65 3.78
C ASP A 41 8.80 -18.73 5.10
N GLY A 42 7.56 -18.23 5.14
CA GLY A 42 6.71 -18.17 6.34
C GLY A 42 6.97 -16.96 7.24
N THR A 43 7.98 -16.14 6.93
CA THR A 43 8.26 -14.91 7.70
C THR A 43 7.12 -13.92 7.53
N SER A 44 6.63 -13.38 8.64
CA SER A 44 5.69 -12.25 8.62
C SER A 44 6.47 -10.94 8.57
N LEU A 45 6.11 -10.08 7.63
CA LEU A 45 6.61 -8.70 7.62
C LEU A 45 5.96 -7.92 8.77
N PRO A 46 6.62 -6.85 9.26
CA PRO A 46 5.96 -5.86 10.13
C PRO A 46 4.66 -5.37 9.48
N GLU A 47 3.67 -5.01 10.30
CA GLU A 47 2.42 -4.45 9.79
C GLU A 47 2.70 -3.17 9.02
N LEU A 48 2.26 -3.14 7.76
CA LEU A 48 2.41 -1.99 6.88
C LEU A 48 1.14 -1.16 6.90
N THR A 49 1.25 0.13 6.64
CA THR A 49 0.16 1.10 6.84
C THR A 49 -0.43 1.62 5.53
N SER A 50 0.21 1.33 4.40
CA SER A 50 -0.23 1.73 3.07
C SER A 50 0.12 0.69 1.99
N LEU A 51 -0.61 0.74 0.88
CA LEU A 51 -0.30 -0.08 -0.29
C LEU A 51 1.04 0.32 -0.91
N GLU A 52 1.35 1.62 -0.93
CA GLU A 52 2.62 2.14 -1.47
C GLU A 52 3.83 1.65 -0.68
N GLU A 53 3.71 1.56 0.65
CA GLU A 53 4.74 0.98 1.51
C GLU A 53 4.95 -0.50 1.22
N LEU A 54 3.88 -1.26 1.00
CA LEU A 54 3.96 -2.67 0.60
C LEU A 54 4.63 -2.83 -0.77
N TRP A 55 4.20 -2.07 -1.78
CA TRP A 55 4.75 -2.17 -3.13
C TRP A 55 6.22 -1.73 -3.20
N SER A 56 6.62 -0.78 -2.34
CA SER A 56 8.00 -0.29 -2.26
C SER A 56 8.89 -1.17 -1.37
N ASN A 57 8.33 -2.17 -0.70
CA ASN A 57 9.09 -3.06 0.17
C ASN A 57 10.09 -3.90 -0.66
N SER A 58 11.36 -3.94 -0.25
CA SER A 58 12.41 -4.69 -0.97
C SER A 58 12.13 -6.20 -1.04
N ARG A 59 11.32 -6.73 -0.12
CA ARG A 59 10.88 -8.14 -0.09
C ARG A 59 9.51 -8.34 -0.75
N TYR A 60 8.93 -7.33 -1.41
CA TYR A 60 7.61 -7.41 -2.06
C TYR A 60 7.46 -8.64 -2.96
N LEU A 61 8.46 -8.93 -3.80
CA LEU A 61 8.41 -10.10 -4.69
C LEU A 61 8.40 -11.45 -3.96
N GLN A 62 8.79 -11.50 -2.68
CA GLN A 62 8.77 -12.68 -1.83
C GLN A 62 7.46 -12.83 -1.03
N VAL A 63 6.55 -11.85 -1.09
CA VAL A 63 5.30 -11.86 -0.30
C VAL A 63 4.34 -12.91 -0.85
N ALA A 64 4.18 -14.05 -0.19
CA ALA A 64 3.27 -15.11 -0.63
C ALA A 64 1.79 -14.74 -0.48
N SER A 65 1.44 -14.05 0.60
CA SER A 65 0.08 -13.60 0.87
C SER A 65 0.08 -12.29 1.64
N CYS A 66 -0.97 -11.50 1.45
CA CYS A 66 -1.20 -10.31 2.24
C CYS A 66 -2.69 -10.17 2.52
N LYS A 67 -3.02 -9.73 3.74
CA LYS A 67 -4.40 -9.42 4.15
C LYS A 67 -4.47 -7.97 4.58
N ALA A 68 -5.46 -7.25 4.07
CA ALA A 68 -5.80 -5.93 4.58
C ALA A 68 -6.78 -6.05 5.76
N LYS A 69 -6.65 -5.15 6.73
CA LYS A 69 -7.58 -4.99 7.85
C LYS A 69 -7.93 -3.52 7.99
N TYR A 70 -9.22 -3.19 8.00
CA TYR A 70 -9.66 -1.84 8.33
C TYR A 70 -9.51 -1.56 9.83
N VAL A 71 -8.78 -0.51 10.18
CA VAL A 71 -8.52 -0.07 11.56
C VAL A 71 -9.00 1.36 11.84
N GLY A 72 -9.67 2.00 10.87
CA GLY A 72 -10.19 3.35 11.03
C GLY A 72 -11.47 3.43 11.89
N PRO A 73 -12.00 4.66 12.09
CA PRO A 73 -13.25 4.90 12.80
C PRO A 73 -14.44 4.12 12.21
N ARG A 74 -15.39 3.75 13.06
CA ARG A 74 -16.62 3.03 12.71
C ARG A 74 -17.86 3.92 12.94
N PRO A 75 -18.91 3.85 12.08
CA PRO A 75 -19.00 3.04 10.85
C PRO A 75 -17.98 3.51 9.79
N GLN A 76 -17.59 2.60 8.89
CA GLN A 76 -16.55 2.90 7.91
C GLN A 76 -17.07 3.91 6.88
N ALA A 77 -16.60 5.15 6.97
CA ALA A 77 -16.84 6.16 5.95
C ALA A 77 -15.83 5.98 4.81
N LEU A 78 -16.27 5.52 3.64
CA LEU A 78 -15.44 5.36 2.46
C LEU A 78 -15.02 6.72 1.88
N THR A 79 -13.79 6.84 1.39
CA THR A 79 -13.36 8.04 0.64
C THR A 79 -14.05 8.12 -0.73
N ALA A 80 -13.88 9.24 -1.45
CA ALA A 80 -14.39 9.37 -2.81
C ALA A 80 -13.79 8.30 -3.74
N GLU A 81 -12.50 8.02 -3.63
CA GLU A 81 -11.80 7.01 -4.43
C GLU A 81 -12.26 5.58 -4.08
N GLU A 82 -12.41 5.29 -2.78
CA GLU A 82 -12.93 3.99 -2.31
C GLU A 82 -14.38 3.78 -2.77
N ASN A 83 -15.22 4.82 -2.72
CA ASN A 83 -16.58 4.74 -3.25
C ASN A 83 -16.58 4.47 -4.75
N ALA A 84 -15.79 5.19 -5.54
CA ALA A 84 -15.70 4.98 -6.98
C ALA A 84 -15.27 3.54 -7.33
N ALA A 85 -14.32 3.00 -6.58
CA ALA A 85 -13.88 1.61 -6.76
C ALA A 85 -14.96 0.59 -6.39
N VAL A 86 -15.67 0.81 -5.28
CA VAL A 86 -16.80 -0.04 -4.88
C VAL A 86 -17.94 0.05 -5.90
N ASP A 87 -18.25 1.23 -6.41
CA ASP A 87 -19.29 1.43 -7.42
C ASP A 87 -18.95 0.71 -8.74
N ALA A 88 -17.69 0.77 -9.17
CA ALA A 88 -17.21 0.01 -10.32
C ALA A 88 -17.34 -1.50 -10.11
N ALA A 89 -17.00 -1.99 -8.92
CA ALA A 89 -17.16 -3.40 -8.58
C ALA A 89 -18.65 -3.82 -8.54
N ILE A 90 -19.53 -3.00 -7.97
CA ILE A 90 -20.97 -3.27 -7.94
C ILE A 90 -21.56 -3.28 -9.35
N ALA A 91 -21.18 -2.32 -10.20
CA ALA A 91 -21.61 -2.27 -11.59
C ALA A 91 -21.17 -3.52 -12.38
N ALA A 92 -20.02 -4.09 -12.02
CA ALA A 92 -19.53 -5.36 -12.57
C ALA A 92 -20.15 -6.61 -11.91
N GLY A 93 -21.03 -6.45 -10.90
CA GLY A 93 -21.79 -7.55 -10.28
C GLY A 93 -21.31 -8.01 -8.90
N ALA A 94 -20.47 -7.23 -8.21
CA ALA A 94 -20.06 -7.53 -6.84
C ALA A 94 -21.28 -7.58 -5.89
N LYS A 95 -21.27 -8.53 -4.95
CA LYS A 95 -22.33 -8.71 -3.95
C LYS A 95 -21.74 -8.57 -2.55
N GLY A 96 -22.53 -8.06 -1.61
CA GLY A 96 -22.12 -7.86 -0.21
C GLY A 96 -22.29 -6.41 0.24
N SER A 97 -21.81 -6.10 1.45
CA SER A 97 -21.80 -4.72 1.94
C SER A 97 -20.69 -3.92 1.26
N ARG A 98 -20.84 -2.60 1.20
CA ARG A 98 -19.84 -1.71 0.58
C ARG A 98 -18.49 -1.80 1.29
N GLU A 99 -18.50 -1.96 2.61
CA GLU A 99 -17.29 -2.13 3.43
C GLU A 99 -16.56 -3.42 3.08
N GLN A 100 -17.30 -4.53 2.94
CA GLN A 100 -16.71 -5.81 2.56
C GLN A 100 -16.10 -5.75 1.17
N ILE A 101 -16.84 -5.21 0.19
CA ILE A 101 -16.35 -5.03 -1.18
C ILE A 101 -15.09 -4.16 -1.20
N CYS A 102 -15.09 -3.04 -0.46
CA CYS A 102 -13.92 -2.18 -0.35
C CYS A 102 -12.71 -2.92 0.24
N LEU A 103 -12.91 -3.72 1.29
CA LEU A 103 -11.84 -4.50 1.90
C LEU A 103 -11.27 -5.56 0.95
N ASP A 104 -12.14 -6.20 0.16
CA ASP A 104 -11.74 -7.19 -0.85
C ASP A 104 -10.92 -6.52 -1.96
N ILE A 105 -11.34 -5.34 -2.44
CA ILE A 105 -10.60 -4.53 -3.41
C ILE A 105 -9.22 -4.14 -2.85
N VAL A 106 -9.17 -3.56 -1.65
CA VAL A 106 -7.91 -3.14 -1.01
C VAL A 106 -6.98 -4.34 -0.80
N THR A 107 -7.51 -5.49 -0.40
CA THR A 107 -6.73 -6.73 -0.26
C THR A 107 -6.19 -7.19 -1.60
N ALA A 108 -7.00 -7.20 -2.66
CA ALA A 108 -6.56 -7.60 -4.00
C ALA A 108 -5.53 -6.63 -4.61
N ALA A 109 -5.51 -5.36 -4.18
CA ALA A 109 -4.52 -4.37 -4.59
C ALA A 109 -3.12 -4.60 -3.97
N THR A 110 -2.99 -5.44 -2.94
CA THR A 110 -1.72 -5.70 -2.24
C THR A 110 -0.68 -6.40 -3.11
N ARG A 111 -0.73 -7.73 -3.19
CA ARG A 111 0.02 -8.58 -4.11
C ARG A 111 -0.79 -9.82 -4.41
N LEU A 112 -0.91 -10.15 -5.69
CA LEU A 112 -1.23 -11.50 -6.13
C LEU A 112 0.07 -12.23 -6.46
N ASP A 113 0.15 -13.50 -6.09
CA ASP A 113 1.32 -14.31 -6.40
C ASP A 113 1.59 -14.34 -7.90
N GLN A 114 2.73 -13.80 -8.33
CA GLN A 114 3.15 -13.75 -9.74
C GLN A 114 3.14 -15.14 -10.42
N ARG A 115 3.49 -16.21 -9.70
CA ARG A 115 3.49 -17.59 -10.22
C ARG A 115 2.08 -18.11 -10.47
N THR A 116 1.10 -17.55 -9.78
CA THR A 116 -0.30 -17.97 -9.83
C THR A 116 -1.23 -16.79 -10.07
N VAL A 117 -0.75 -15.72 -10.72
CA VAL A 117 -1.43 -14.42 -10.74
C VAL A 117 -2.77 -14.52 -11.43
N GLU A 118 -2.85 -15.29 -12.53
CA GLU A 118 -4.10 -15.55 -13.23
C GLU A 118 -5.10 -16.33 -12.37
N ALA A 119 -4.64 -17.35 -11.63
CA ALA A 119 -5.49 -18.09 -10.70
C ALA A 119 -5.96 -17.19 -9.54
N GLY A 120 -5.09 -16.31 -9.04
CA GLY A 120 -5.42 -15.29 -8.05
C GLY A 120 -6.47 -14.30 -8.56
N ILE A 121 -6.30 -13.81 -9.79
CA ILE A 121 -7.25 -12.93 -10.48
C ILE A 121 -8.61 -13.63 -10.62
N ARG A 122 -8.65 -14.88 -11.06
CA ARG A 122 -9.90 -15.66 -11.16
C ARG A 122 -10.57 -15.87 -9.81
N ARG A 123 -9.79 -16.15 -8.75
CA ARG A 123 -10.32 -16.32 -7.39
C ARG A 123 -10.93 -15.04 -6.84
N VAL A 124 -10.31 -13.90 -7.13
CA VAL A 124 -10.80 -12.57 -6.73
C VAL A 124 -12.04 -12.18 -7.56
N GLY A 125 -12.06 -12.55 -8.84
CA GLY A 125 -13.19 -12.35 -9.73
C GLY A 125 -13.19 -10.97 -10.40
N SER A 126 -13.86 -10.90 -11.56
CA SER A 126 -13.95 -9.68 -12.38
C SER A 126 -14.46 -8.45 -11.62
N PRO A 127 -15.49 -8.53 -10.76
CA PRO A 127 -15.99 -7.36 -10.07
C PRO A 127 -14.94 -6.68 -9.17
N VAL A 128 -14.21 -7.47 -8.38
CA VAL A 128 -13.18 -6.93 -7.48
C VAL A 128 -11.99 -6.41 -8.28
N VAL A 129 -11.61 -7.10 -9.37
CA VAL A 129 -10.53 -6.63 -10.27
C VAL A 129 -10.86 -5.27 -10.89
N GLN A 130 -12.10 -5.04 -11.32
CA GLN A 130 -12.55 -3.72 -11.80
C GLN A 130 -12.38 -2.64 -10.73
N GLY A 131 -12.80 -2.94 -9.49
CA GLY A 131 -12.57 -2.04 -8.36
C GLY A 131 -11.09 -1.75 -8.11
N VAL A 132 -10.21 -2.75 -8.20
CA VAL A 132 -8.75 -2.55 -8.04
C VAL A 132 -8.20 -1.61 -9.11
N LEU A 133 -8.63 -1.77 -10.37
CA LEU A 133 -8.16 -0.93 -11.47
C LEU A 133 -8.61 0.54 -11.33
N VAL A 134 -9.71 0.80 -10.61
CA VAL A 134 -10.13 2.17 -10.25
C VAL A 134 -9.36 2.69 -9.03
N LEU A 135 -9.22 1.90 -7.98
CA LEU A 135 -8.61 2.34 -6.72
C LEU A 135 -7.09 2.52 -6.82
N ALA A 136 -6.43 1.57 -7.49
CA ALA A 136 -4.99 1.41 -7.51
C ALA A 136 -4.49 1.05 -8.92
N PRO A 137 -4.72 1.91 -9.93
CA PRO A 137 -4.26 1.68 -11.30
C PRO A 137 -2.74 1.53 -11.43
N GLN A 138 -1.98 2.03 -10.44
CA GLN A 138 -0.53 1.94 -10.34
C GLN A 138 -0.02 0.68 -9.64
N ALA A 139 -0.90 -0.20 -9.14
CA ALA A 139 -0.48 -1.42 -8.46
C ALA A 139 0.40 -2.29 -9.38
N PRO A 140 1.42 -3.00 -8.88
CA PRO A 140 2.32 -3.79 -9.72
C PRO A 140 1.62 -4.82 -10.63
N GLN A 141 0.47 -5.34 -10.19
CA GLN A 141 -0.36 -6.29 -10.95
C GLN A 141 -1.45 -5.64 -11.83
N ALA A 142 -1.63 -4.32 -11.81
CA ALA A 142 -2.72 -3.64 -12.50
C ALA A 142 -2.68 -3.86 -14.02
N ALA A 143 -1.50 -3.87 -14.64
CA ALA A 143 -1.37 -4.13 -16.08
C ALA A 143 -1.84 -5.55 -16.47
N ILE A 144 -1.56 -6.55 -15.63
CA ILE A 144 -1.98 -7.94 -15.85
C ILE A 144 -3.49 -8.07 -15.66
N MET A 145 -4.02 -7.47 -14.59
CA MET A 145 -5.45 -7.40 -14.31
C MET A 145 -6.24 -6.75 -15.46
N LYS A 146 -5.75 -5.62 -15.97
CA LYS A 146 -6.36 -4.93 -17.10
C LYS A 146 -6.41 -5.80 -18.35
N ARG A 147 -5.28 -6.44 -18.71
CA ARG A 147 -5.23 -7.37 -19.84
C ARG A 147 -6.20 -8.55 -19.68
N TRP A 148 -6.38 -9.05 -18.46
CA TRP A 148 -7.30 -10.14 -18.18
C TRP A 148 -8.77 -9.72 -18.37
N ILE A 149 -9.13 -8.50 -17.95
CA ILE A 149 -10.45 -7.90 -18.22
C ILE A 149 -10.66 -7.70 -19.72
N ASP A 150 -9.69 -7.09 -20.41
CA ASP A 150 -9.77 -6.77 -21.84
C ASP A 150 -9.85 -8.03 -22.72
N ALA A 151 -9.26 -9.15 -22.27
CA ALA A 151 -9.33 -10.43 -22.94
C ALA A 151 -10.71 -11.13 -22.82
N GLY A 152 -11.68 -10.51 -22.15
CA GLY A 152 -13.04 -11.04 -22.04
C GLY A 152 -13.12 -12.27 -21.14
N ALA A 153 -12.37 -12.26 -20.04
CA ALA A 153 -12.28 -13.28 -18.98
C ALA A 153 -13.35 -14.39 -19.07
N PRO A 154 -12.97 -15.67 -19.31
CA PRO A 154 -13.94 -16.75 -19.26
C PRO A 154 -14.55 -16.78 -17.85
N ALA A 155 -15.87 -16.71 -17.80
CA ALA A 155 -16.68 -16.80 -16.58
C ALA A 155 -16.41 -18.09 -15.79
#